data_AF-A0A7C4ZHE9-F1
#
_entry.id   AF-A0A7C4ZHE9-F1
#
_cell.length_a   1.000
_cell.length_b   1.000
_cell.length_c   1.000
_cell.angle_alpha   90.00
_cell.angle_beta   90.00
_cell.angle_gamma   90.00
#
_symmetry.space_group_name_H-M   'P 1'
#
loop_
_entity.id
_entity.type
_entity.pdbx_description
1 polymer ?
#
loop_
_entity_poly.entity_id
_entity_poly.type
_entity_poly.pdbx_seq_one_letter_code
_entity_poly.pdbx_strand_id
1 'polypeptide(L)'
;MNVLAGATLWGVLGGLVAWRLQVPGGAVVGSMLATALYAFAQPARVALPGGVEVAVQIAVGILIGLSADRSLLPLLRSVLPLALLGALGFLFFGFVMAALAVQLGWLDAATALFGFTPGGISVMSLVADQEGGNAAVVATMHFVRVVTILLVAPLIVRLWLHLRALEP
;
A
#
# COMPACT_ATOMS: atom_id res chain seq x y z
N MET A 1 -3.13 -26.26 -3.71
CA MET A 1 -1.82 -26.01 -4.36
C MET A 1 -1.97 -25.27 -5.70
N ASN A 2 -2.92 -25.65 -6.56
CA ASN A 2 -3.09 -25.03 -7.90
C ASN A 2 -3.48 -23.55 -7.88
N VAL A 3 -4.33 -23.12 -6.93
CA VAL A 3 -4.80 -21.72 -6.86
C VAL A 3 -3.68 -20.76 -6.47
N LEU A 4 -2.82 -21.14 -5.51
CA LEU A 4 -1.66 -20.32 -5.13
C LEU A 4 -0.66 -20.19 -6.29
N ALA A 5 -0.37 -21.30 -6.98
CA ALA A 5 0.51 -21.28 -8.15
C ALA A 5 -0.06 -20.37 -9.27
N GLY A 6 -1.38 -20.42 -9.50
CA GLY A 6 -2.07 -19.53 -10.42
C GLY A 6 -1.97 -18.06 -10.01
N ALA A 7 -2.19 -17.76 -8.72
CA ALA A 7 -2.06 -16.40 -8.19
C ALA A 7 -0.64 -15.85 -8.38
N THR A 8 0.38 -16.65 -8.09
CA THR A 8 1.79 -16.28 -8.30
C THR A 8 2.09 -16.05 -9.78
N LEU A 9 1.61 -16.93 -10.68
CA LEU A 9 1.83 -16.79 -12.12
C LEU A 9 1.19 -15.51 -12.66
N TRP A 10 -0.06 -15.23 -12.29
CA TRP A 10 -0.75 -14.01 -12.67
C TRP A 10 -0.06 -12.77 -12.10
N GLY A 11 0.38 -12.83 -10.83
CA GLY A 11 1.16 -11.76 -10.22
C GLY A 11 2.46 -11.48 -10.98
N VAL A 12 3.22 -12.51 -11.35
CA VAL A 12 4.46 -12.37 -12.12
C VAL A 12 4.18 -11.80 -13.51
N LEU A 13 3.18 -12.33 -14.23
CA LEU A 13 2.82 -11.84 -15.56
C LEU A 13 2.34 -10.38 -15.53
N GLY A 14 1.43 -10.06 -14.60
CA GLY A 14 0.93 -8.69 -14.43
C GLY A 14 2.04 -7.71 -14.06
N GLY A 15 2.92 -8.09 -13.15
CA GLY A 15 4.07 -7.29 -12.76
C GLY A 15 5.05 -7.08 -13.92
N LEU A 16 5.36 -8.13 -14.69
CA LEU A 16 6.26 -8.04 -15.85
C LEU A 16 5.68 -7.15 -16.95
N VAL A 17 4.40 -7.30 -17.27
CA VAL A 17 3.70 -6.49 -18.28
C VAL A 17 3.70 -5.01 -17.85
N ALA A 18 3.27 -4.71 -16.63
CA ALA A 18 3.21 -3.33 -16.14
C ALA A 18 4.60 -2.69 -16.02
N TRP A 19 5.62 -3.46 -15.63
CA TRP A 19 7.01 -3.01 -15.65
C TRP A 19 7.48 -2.68 -17.08
N ARG A 20 7.12 -3.52 -18.06
CA ARG A 20 7.50 -3.31 -19.47
C ARG A 20 6.79 -2.11 -20.09
N LEU A 21 5.57 -1.82 -19.66
CA LEU A 21 4.80 -0.63 -20.03
C LEU A 21 5.25 0.64 -19.28
N GLN A 22 6.30 0.57 -18.45
CA GLN A 22 6.84 1.69 -17.67
C GLN A 22 5.80 2.36 -16.75
N VAL A 23 4.84 1.57 -16.26
CA VAL A 23 3.90 2.03 -15.24
C VAL A 23 4.70 2.35 -13.96
N PRO A 24 4.44 3.49 -13.29
CA PRO A 24 5.12 3.80 -12.04
C PRO A 24 4.83 2.75 -10.96
N GLY A 25 5.88 2.20 -10.33
CA GLY A 25 5.75 1.05 -9.45
C GLY A 25 5.26 -0.22 -10.15
N GLY A 26 5.43 -0.33 -11.47
CA GLY A 26 4.75 -1.28 -12.34
C GLY A 26 4.82 -2.74 -11.91
N ALA A 27 5.98 -3.22 -11.43
CA ALA A 27 6.11 -4.58 -10.92
C ALA A 27 5.15 -4.85 -9.76
N VAL A 28 5.08 -3.93 -8.79
CA VAL A 28 4.20 -4.05 -7.61
C VAL A 28 2.74 -3.86 -8.00
N VAL A 29 2.43 -2.74 -8.66
CA VAL A 29 1.04 -2.42 -9.06
C VAL A 29 0.45 -3.50 -9.97
N GLY A 30 1.20 -3.92 -10.99
CA GLY A 30 0.80 -4.96 -11.94
C GLY A 30 0.59 -6.30 -11.25
N SER A 31 1.48 -6.68 -10.32
CA SER A 31 1.33 -7.92 -9.55
C SER A 31 0.10 -7.89 -8.66
N MET A 32 -0.17 -6.78 -7.98
CA MET A 32 -1.32 -6.59 -7.10
C MET A 32 -2.64 -6.70 -7.86
N LEU A 33 -2.77 -5.98 -8.99
CA LEU A 33 -3.97 -5.99 -9.82
C LEU A 33 -4.21 -7.36 -10.46
N ALA A 34 -3.19 -7.97 -11.06
CA ALA A 34 -3.35 -9.27 -11.71
C ALA A 34 -3.66 -10.40 -10.70
N THR A 35 -3.03 -10.36 -9.52
CA THR A 35 -3.35 -11.32 -8.44
C THR A 35 -4.77 -11.11 -7.90
N ALA A 36 -5.22 -9.86 -7.75
CA ALA A 36 -6.59 -9.56 -7.33
C ALA A 36 -7.62 -10.04 -8.37
N LEU A 37 -7.39 -9.77 -9.66
CA LEU A 37 -8.25 -10.24 -10.75
C LEU A 37 -8.33 -11.77 -10.78
N TYR A 38 -7.19 -12.44 -10.64
CA TYR A 38 -7.17 -13.89 -10.54
C TYR A 38 -7.96 -14.38 -9.31
N ALA A 39 -7.75 -13.77 -8.14
CA ALA A 39 -8.44 -14.14 -6.91
C ALA A 39 -9.97 -13.99 -7.02
N PHE A 40 -10.48 -12.95 -7.70
CA PHE A 40 -11.91 -12.77 -7.94
C PHE A 40 -12.53 -13.86 -8.83
N ALA A 41 -11.75 -14.44 -9.74
CA ALA A 41 -12.21 -15.51 -10.63
C ALA A 41 -12.16 -16.91 -9.98
N GLN A 42 -11.63 -17.03 -8.77
CA GLN A 42 -11.44 -18.32 -8.10
C GLN A 42 -12.47 -18.54 -6.98
N PRO A 43 -13.09 -19.73 -6.91
CA PRO A 43 -14.07 -20.05 -5.86
C PRO A 43 -13.42 -20.31 -4.50
N ALA A 44 -12.12 -20.61 -4.46
CA ALA A 44 -11.38 -20.87 -3.23
C ALA A 44 -10.52 -19.68 -2.83
N ARG A 45 -10.45 -19.38 -1.53
CA ARG A 45 -9.57 -18.34 -0.99
C ARG A 45 -8.11 -18.69 -1.29
N VAL A 46 -7.36 -17.72 -1.81
CA VAL A 46 -5.91 -17.83 -1.97
C VAL A 46 -5.28 -17.66 -0.60
N ALA A 47 -4.94 -18.77 0.05
CA ALA A 47 -4.21 -18.77 1.32
C ALA A 47 -2.72 -18.95 1.05
N LEU A 48 -1.91 -18.04 1.60
CA LEU A 48 -0.47 -18.22 1.65
C LEU A 48 -0.11 -19.24 2.75
N PRO A 49 0.87 -20.11 2.52
CA PRO A 49 1.45 -20.91 3.60
C PRO A 49 1.98 -20.01 4.71
N GLY A 50 1.82 -20.45 5.96
CA GLY A 50 2.30 -19.70 7.12
C GLY A 50 3.80 -19.35 6.99
N GLY A 51 4.16 -18.14 7.42
CA GLY A 51 5.55 -17.67 7.43
C GLY A 51 6.09 -17.10 6.11
N VAL A 52 5.44 -17.35 4.96
CA VAL A 52 5.88 -16.77 3.67
C VAL A 52 5.82 -15.25 3.69
N GLU A 53 4.73 -14.68 4.21
CA GLU A 53 4.58 -13.23 4.35
C GLU A 53 5.69 -12.63 5.20
N VAL A 54 5.99 -13.25 6.34
CA VAL A 54 7.07 -12.82 7.25
C VAL A 54 8.42 -12.89 6.56
N ALA A 55 8.71 -13.98 5.83
CA ALA A 55 9.96 -14.11 5.08
C ALA A 55 10.14 -13.02 4.01
N VAL A 56 9.06 -12.69 3.28
CA VAL A 56 9.08 -11.60 2.29
C VAL A 56 9.28 -10.24 2.97
N GLN A 57 8.59 -9.97 4.09
CA GLN A 57 8.77 -8.73 4.86
C GLN A 57 10.20 -8.57 5.38
N ILE A 58 10.81 -9.66 5.88
CA ILE A 58 12.22 -9.66 6.30
C ILE A 58 13.14 -9.35 5.11
N ALA A 59 12.94 -10.01 3.97
CA ALA A 59 13.76 -9.77 2.78
C ALA A 59 13.65 -8.32 2.28
N VAL A 60 12.44 -7.78 2.20
CA VAL A 60 12.19 -6.38 1.81
C VAL A 60 12.81 -5.41 2.83
N GLY A 61 12.70 -5.70 4.13
CA GLY A 61 13.34 -4.91 5.18
C GLY A 61 14.86 -4.89 5.07
N ILE A 62 15.49 -6.03 4.79
CA ILE A 62 16.94 -6.12 4.55
C ILE A 62 17.32 -5.30 3.30
N LEU A 63 16.59 -5.43 2.20
CA LEU A 63 16.84 -4.69 0.97
C LEU A 63 16.77 -3.16 1.19
N ILE A 64 15.73 -2.70 1.88
CA ILE A 64 15.58 -1.28 2.23
C ILE A 64 16.71 -0.83 3.17
N GLY A 65 17.06 -1.65 4.16
CA GLY A 65 18.14 -1.36 5.11
C GLY A 65 19.52 -1.28 4.45
N LEU A 66 19.82 -2.17 3.50
CA LEU A 66 21.06 -2.15 2.72
C LEU A 66 21.13 -0.97 1.74
N SER A 67 19.98 -0.40 1.37
CA SER A 67 19.92 0.81 0.55
C SER A 67 20.24 2.09 1.34
N ALA A 68 20.32 2.00 2.67
CA ALA A 68 20.70 3.11 3.52
C ALA A 68 22.23 3.22 3.65
N ASP A 69 22.78 4.36 3.26
CA ASP A 69 24.20 4.67 3.40
C ASP A 69 24.43 5.86 4.36
N ARG A 70 25.71 6.12 4.71
CA ARG A 70 26.07 7.24 5.58
C ARG A 70 25.89 8.61 4.90
N SER A 71 25.89 8.66 3.57
CA SER A 71 25.64 9.88 2.79
C SER A 71 24.21 10.38 2.93
N LEU A 72 23.26 9.52 3.28
CA LEU A 72 21.87 9.90 3.58
C LEU A 72 21.71 10.58 4.94
N LEU A 73 22.65 10.46 5.89
CA LEU A 73 22.49 11.00 7.25
C LEU A 73 22.26 12.54 7.30
N PRO A 74 23.00 13.37 6.55
CA PRO A 74 22.76 14.81 6.51
C PRO A 74 21.39 15.15 5.89
N LEU A 75 20.99 14.43 4.84
CA LEU A 75 19.69 14.58 4.20
C LEU A 75 18.57 14.15 5.15
N LEU A 76 18.75 13.05 5.88
CA LEU A 76 17.80 12.59 6.86
C LEU A 76 17.59 13.64 7.94
N ARG A 77 18.65 14.28 8.44
CA ARG A 77 18.52 15.35 9.46
C ARG A 77 17.70 16.54 8.96
N SER A 78 17.82 16.92 7.69
CA SER A 78 17.04 18.03 7.14
C SER A 78 15.60 17.63 6.82
N VAL A 79 15.36 16.39 6.40
CA VAL A 79 14.04 15.90 6.01
C VAL A 79 13.24 15.35 7.19
N LEU A 80 13.89 14.89 8.26
CA LEU A 80 13.24 14.24 9.41
C LEU A 80 12.14 15.09 10.06
N PRO A 81 12.33 16.41 10.33
CA PRO A 81 11.25 17.23 10.87
C PRO A 81 10.03 17.28 9.94
N LEU A 82 10.26 17.41 8.64
CA LEU A 82 9.19 17.46 7.64
C LEU A 82 8.50 16.09 7.48
N ALA A 83 9.28 15.00 7.54
CA ALA A 83 8.75 13.64 7.51
C ALA A 83 7.91 13.32 8.74
N LEU A 84 8.35 13.74 9.94
CA LEU A 84 7.58 13.59 11.17
C LEU A 84 6.29 14.41 11.13
N LEU A 85 6.37 15.66 10.69
CA LEU A 85 5.19 16.50 10.51
C LEU A 85 4.22 15.89 9.50
N GLY A 86 4.73 15.36 8.39
CA GLY A 86 3.94 14.65 7.39
C GLY A 86 3.28 13.38 7.95
N ALA A 87 4.01 12.59 8.74
CA ALA A 87 3.48 11.38 9.37
C ALA A 87 2.38 11.69 10.40
N LEU A 88 2.60 12.70 11.26
CA LEU A 88 1.61 13.17 12.23
C LEU A 88 0.39 13.78 11.53
N GLY A 89 0.61 14.56 10.48
CA GLY A 89 -0.46 15.10 9.64
C GLY A 89 -1.28 13.99 9.00
N PHE A 90 -0.62 12.99 8.41
CA PHE A 90 -1.30 11.85 7.78
C PHE A 90 -2.12 11.05 8.80
N LEU A 91 -1.59 10.84 10.00
CA LEU A 91 -2.30 10.19 11.10
C LEU A 91 -3.50 11.02 11.55
N PHE A 92 -3.34 12.33 11.73
CA PHE A 92 -4.41 13.25 12.10
C PHE A 92 -5.54 13.24 11.06
N PHE A 93 -5.22 13.38 9.78
CA PHE A 93 -6.22 13.30 8.70
C PHE A 93 -6.90 11.93 8.66
N GLY A 94 -6.16 10.85 8.90
CA GLY A 94 -6.73 9.50 9.03
C GLY A 94 -7.80 9.42 10.12
N PHE A 95 -7.51 9.95 11.32
CA PHE A 95 -8.49 10.03 12.40
C PHE A 95 -9.70 10.90 12.07
N VAL A 96 -9.48 12.06 11.44
CA VAL A 96 -10.59 12.94 11.03
C VAL A 96 -11.48 12.23 10.02
N MET A 97 -10.91 11.58 9.00
CA MET A 97 -11.67 10.83 8.02
C MET A 97 -12.42 9.65 8.64
N ALA A 98 -11.80 8.93 9.58
CA ALA A 98 -12.46 7.86 10.31
C ALA A 98 -13.66 8.38 11.13
N ALA A 99 -13.48 9.47 11.87
CA ALA A 99 -14.55 10.09 12.65
C ALA A 99 -15.70 10.55 11.76
N LEU A 100 -15.40 11.18 10.61
CA LEU A 100 -16.42 11.59 9.64
C LEU A 100 -17.17 10.41 9.04
N ALA A 101 -16.47 9.35 8.64
CA ALA A 101 -17.10 8.16 8.07
C ALA A 101 -18.07 7.48 9.06
N VAL A 102 -17.73 7.45 10.35
CA VAL A 102 -18.61 6.95 11.42
C VAL A 102 -19.80 7.88 11.63
N GLN A 103 -19.58 9.19 11.70
CA GLN A 103 -20.65 10.17 11.89
C GLN A 103 -21.65 10.20 10.73
N LEU A 104 -21.18 10.00 9.50
CA LEU A 104 -22.01 9.91 8.31
C LEU A 104 -22.68 8.54 8.14
N GLY A 105 -22.39 7.57 9.02
CA GLY A 105 -22.95 6.22 8.97
C GLY A 105 -22.45 5.38 7.79
N TRP A 106 -21.29 5.72 7.21
CA TRP A 106 -20.72 4.99 6.08
C TRP A 106 -20.02 3.71 6.49
N LEU A 107 -19.34 3.71 7.65
CA LEU A 107 -18.55 2.60 8.17
C LEU A 107 -18.72 2.50 9.69
N ASP A 108 -18.57 1.30 10.25
CA ASP A 108 -18.44 1.11 11.68
C ASP A 108 -17.09 1.65 12.20
N ALA A 109 -17.00 1.86 13.52
CA ALA A 109 -15.84 2.50 14.14
C ALA A 109 -14.52 1.74 13.93
N ALA A 110 -14.55 0.41 14.00
CA ALA A 110 -13.35 -0.41 13.81
C ALA A 110 -12.90 -0.37 12.35
N THR A 111 -13.81 -0.60 11.39
CA THR A 111 -13.50 -0.52 9.96
C THR A 111 -12.98 0.86 9.55
N ALA A 112 -13.61 1.93 10.04
CA ALA A 112 -13.19 3.29 9.75
C ALA A 112 -11.80 3.58 10.33
N LEU A 113 -11.58 3.28 11.61
CA LEU A 113 -10.32 3.56 12.29
C LEU A 113 -9.16 2.82 11.62
N PHE A 114 -9.27 1.51 11.44
CA PHE A 114 -8.17 0.71 10.87
C PHE A 114 -8.04 0.88 9.36
N GLY A 115 -9.11 1.22 8.64
CA GLY A 115 -9.09 1.46 7.19
C GLY A 115 -8.50 2.80 6.77
N PHE A 116 -8.74 3.88 7.55
CA PHE A 116 -8.17 5.19 7.26
C PHE A 116 -6.77 5.39 7.85
N THR A 117 -6.39 4.64 8.88
CA THR A 117 -5.07 4.74 9.51
C THR A 117 -3.97 4.12 8.62
N PRO A 118 -2.79 4.73 8.52
CA PRO A 118 -1.64 4.10 7.86
C PRO A 118 -1.25 2.78 8.53
N GLY A 119 -0.86 1.79 7.74
CA GLY A 119 -0.44 0.49 8.25
C GLY A 119 -0.37 -0.59 7.18
N GLY A 120 0.18 -1.76 7.54
CA GLY A 120 0.22 -2.93 6.67
C GLY A 120 -1.18 -3.51 6.45
N ILE A 121 -1.47 -3.92 5.20
CA ILE A 121 -2.79 -4.46 4.79
C ILE A 121 -3.20 -5.61 5.72
N SER A 122 -2.34 -6.60 5.89
CA SER A 122 -2.62 -7.82 6.68
C SER A 122 -2.86 -7.51 8.15
N VAL A 123 -2.01 -6.66 8.74
CA VAL A 123 -2.09 -6.29 10.16
C VAL A 123 -3.37 -5.50 10.44
N MET A 124 -3.66 -4.47 9.66
CA MET A 124 -4.83 -3.61 9.90
C MET A 124 -6.14 -4.35 9.65
N SER A 125 -6.19 -5.23 8.65
CA SER A 125 -7.38 -6.04 8.38
C SER A 125 -7.62 -7.06 9.49
N LEU A 126 -6.55 -7.67 10.04
CA LEU A 126 -6.64 -8.60 11.17
C LEU A 126 -7.12 -7.91 12.44
N VAL A 127 -6.55 -6.75 12.78
CA VAL A 127 -6.95 -6.01 13.99
C VAL A 127 -8.39 -5.51 13.84
N ALA A 128 -8.80 -5.06 12.66
CA ALA A 128 -10.18 -4.70 12.41
C ALA A 128 -11.15 -5.87 12.64
N ASP A 129 -10.81 -7.07 12.18
CA ASP A 129 -11.60 -8.28 12.42
C ASP A 129 -11.75 -8.58 13.93
N GLN A 130 -10.63 -8.45 14.67
CA GLN A 130 -10.59 -8.68 16.12
C GLN A 130 -11.43 -7.68 16.91
N GLU A 131 -11.52 -6.44 16.43
CA GLU A 131 -12.32 -5.36 17.02
C GLU A 131 -13.77 -5.32 16.47
N GLY A 132 -14.20 -6.36 15.75
CA GLY A 132 -15.58 -6.50 15.25
C GLY A 132 -15.90 -5.69 13.98
N GLY A 133 -14.89 -5.16 13.31
CA GLY A 133 -15.00 -4.49 12.01
C GLY A 133 -14.93 -5.44 10.82
N ASN A 134 -14.98 -4.88 9.62
CA ASN A 134 -14.97 -5.61 8.36
C ASN A 134 -13.56 -5.66 7.75
N ALA A 135 -12.86 -6.78 7.99
CA ALA A 135 -11.52 -7.02 7.48
C ALA A 135 -11.40 -6.90 5.95
N ALA A 136 -12.42 -7.32 5.19
CA ALA A 136 -12.40 -7.26 3.74
C ALA A 136 -12.45 -5.82 3.21
N VAL A 137 -13.23 -4.96 3.87
CA VAL A 137 -13.29 -3.52 3.54
C VAL A 137 -11.97 -2.85 3.86
N VAL A 138 -11.39 -3.09 5.04
CA VAL A 138 -10.06 -2.54 5.41
C VAL A 138 -8.98 -2.98 4.44
N ALA A 139 -8.93 -4.27 4.08
CA ALA A 139 -7.98 -4.80 3.12
C ALA A 139 -8.10 -4.10 1.76
N THR A 140 -9.34 -3.88 1.31
CA THR A 140 -9.64 -3.20 0.03
C THR A 140 -9.24 -1.73 0.08
N MET A 141 -9.52 -1.01 1.17
CA MET A 141 -9.12 0.39 1.35
C MET A 141 -7.59 0.53 1.28
N HIS A 142 -6.84 -0.34 1.98
CA HIS A 142 -5.39 -0.29 1.93
C HIS A 142 -4.83 -0.72 0.58
N PHE A 143 -5.45 -1.69 -0.09
CA PHE A 143 -5.09 -2.11 -1.45
C PHE A 143 -5.22 -0.93 -2.43
N VAL A 144 -6.39 -0.28 -2.45
CA VAL A 144 -6.65 0.90 -3.29
C VAL A 144 -5.67 2.01 -2.96
N ARG A 145 -5.41 2.26 -1.68
CA ARG A 145 -4.43 3.27 -1.23
C ARG A 145 -3.03 3.03 -1.80
N VAL A 146 -2.49 1.82 -1.67
CA VAL A 146 -1.13 1.50 -2.15
C VAL A 146 -1.05 1.65 -3.67
N VAL A 147 -2.01 1.09 -4.41
CA VAL A 147 -2.06 1.22 -5.88
C VAL A 147 -2.15 2.70 -6.29
N THR A 148 -3.02 3.47 -5.62
CA THR A 148 -3.22 4.88 -5.91
C THR A 148 -1.96 5.69 -5.64
N ILE A 149 -1.29 5.50 -4.50
CA ILE A 149 -0.04 6.22 -4.18
C ILE A 149 1.04 5.92 -5.20
N LEU A 150 1.23 4.65 -5.56
CA LEU A 150 2.26 4.25 -6.51
C LEU A 150 2.04 4.81 -7.92
N LEU A 151 0.79 4.98 -8.36
CA LEU A 151 0.46 5.54 -9.66
C LEU A 151 0.43 7.08 -9.66
N VAL A 152 -0.20 7.67 -8.66
CA VAL A 152 -0.53 9.11 -8.63
C VAL A 152 0.65 9.96 -8.15
N ALA A 153 1.38 9.53 -7.11
CA ALA A 153 2.51 10.31 -6.60
C ALA A 153 3.56 10.68 -7.67
N PRO A 154 4.06 9.75 -8.51
CA PRO A 154 5.02 10.09 -9.56
C PRO A 154 4.41 10.96 -10.65
N LEU A 155 3.11 10.85 -10.93
CA LEU A 155 2.41 11.73 -11.87
C LEU A 155 2.35 13.16 -11.35
N ILE A 156 2.02 13.34 -10.06
CA ILE A 156 2.01 14.65 -9.39
C ILE A 156 3.40 15.27 -9.43
N VAL A 157 4.44 14.50 -9.11
CA VAL A 157 5.83 15.00 -9.15
C VAL A 157 6.23 15.43 -10.56
N ARG A 158 5.93 14.61 -11.58
CA ARG A 158 6.20 14.96 -12.99
C ARG A 158 5.48 16.23 -13.41
N LEU A 159 4.20 16.37 -13.06
CA LEU A 159 3.41 17.55 -13.36
C LEU A 159 3.99 18.79 -12.68
N TRP A 160 4.32 18.70 -11.40
CA TRP A 160 4.89 19.80 -10.64
C TRP A 160 6.24 20.27 -11.20
N LEU A 161 7.12 19.33 -11.58
CA LEU A 161 8.38 19.65 -12.24
C LEU A 161 8.17 20.29 -13.61
N HIS A 162 7.17 19.84 -14.37
CA HIS A 162 6.81 20.46 -15.65
C HIS A 162 6.33 21.90 -15.48
N LEU A 163 5.47 22.17 -14.48
CA LEU A 163 4.97 23.52 -14.21
C LEU A 163 6.10 24.46 -13.77
N ARG A 164 7.04 23.99 -12.95
CA ARG A 164 8.22 24.78 -12.56
C ARG A 164 9.16 25.10 -13.71
N ALA A 165 9.23 24.24 -14.73
CA ALA A 165 10.03 24.50 -15.92
C ALA A 165 9.40 25.57 -16.84
N LEU A 166 8.14 25.94 -16.62
CA LEU A 166 7.41 26.97 -17.37
C LEU A 166 7.42 28.33 -16.67
N GLU A 167 7.85 28.41 -15.40
CA GLU A 167 8.07 29.66 -14.69
C GLU A 167 9.45 30.24 -15.07
N PRO A 168 9.52 31.43 -15.73
CA PRO A 168 10.75 32.04 -16.23
C PRO A 168 11.65 32.66 -15.14
#